data_AF-H8GJA6-F1
#
_entry.id   AF-H8GJA6-F1
#
_cell.length_a   1.000
_cell.length_b   1.000
_cell.length_c   1.000
_cell.angle_alpha   90.00
_cell.angle_beta   90.00
_cell.angle_gamma   90.00
#
_symmetry.space_group_name_H-M   'P 1'
#
loop_
_entity.id
_entity.type
_entity.pdbx_description
1 polymer ?
#
loop_
_entity_poly.entity_id
_entity_poly.type
_entity_poly.pdbx_seq_one_letter_code
_entity_poly.pdbx_strand_id
1 'polypeptide(L)' 'MVDLLERAAQPAVDGLMEAVRGVLHSSADLLDVRERLAGIFPAWGKEALAAVFAEAFLAAELAGRGDVSEGR' A
#
# COMPACT_ATOMS: atom_id res chain seq x y z
N MET A 1 -8.42 -26.44 5.54
CA MET A 1 -7.32 -26.28 4.57
C MET A 1 -7.05 -24.81 4.29
N VAL A 2 -8.08 -24.02 3.97
CA VAL A 2 -7.99 -22.55 3.83
C VAL A 2 -7.44 -21.90 5.10
N ASP A 3 -7.98 -22.21 6.28
CA ASP A 3 -7.51 -21.64 7.57
C ASP A 3 -6.04 -21.95 7.91
N LEU A 4 -5.52 -23.09 7.44
CA LEU A 4 -4.12 -23.46 7.62
C LEU A 4 -3.21 -22.71 6.65
N LEU A 5 -3.68 -22.49 5.42
CA LEU A 5 -2.99 -21.66 4.44
C LEU A 5 -2.93 -20.20 4.91
N GLU A 6 -4.04 -19.66 5.41
CA GLU A 6 -4.12 -18.29 5.93
C GLU A 6 -3.18 -18.09 7.13
N ARG A 7 -3.19 -19.00 8.11
CA ARG A 7 -2.26 -18.95 9.24
C ARG A 7 -0.80 -19.06 8.83
N ALA A 8 -0.50 -19.88 7.82
CA ALA A 8 0.87 -20.02 7.31
C ALA A 8 1.32 -18.80 6.50
N ALA A 9 0.38 -18.13 5.81
CA ALA A 9 0.64 -16.91 5.04
C ALA A 9 0.70 -15.65 5.92
N GLN A 10 0.07 -15.67 7.11
CA GLN A 10 -0.03 -14.52 8.00
C GLN A 10 1.32 -13.82 8.26
N PRO A 11 2.43 -14.51 8.58
CA PRO A 11 3.71 -13.85 8.81
C PRO A 11 4.27 -13.15 7.55
N ALA A 12 3.99 -13.70 6.37
CA ALA A 12 4.41 -13.10 5.11
C ALA A 12 3.56 -11.86 4.79
N VAL A 13 2.25 -11.91 5.08
CA VAL A 13 1.34 -10.77 4.96
C VAL A 13 1.72 -9.67 5.94
N ASP A 14 2.01 -10.01 7.19
CA ASP A 14 2.42 -9.04 8.20
C ASP A 14 3.73 -8.35 7.81
N GLY A 15 4.73 -9.13 7.35
CA GLY A 15 6.00 -8.59 6.85
C GLY A 15 5.82 -7.69 5.62
N LEU A 16 4.90 -8.05 4.73
CA LEU A 16 4.53 -7.23 3.58
C LEU A 16 3.89 -5.90 4.01
N MET A 17 2.96 -5.95 4.97
CA MET A 17 2.30 -4.75 5.49
C MET A 17 3.28 -3.83 6.22
N GLU A 18 4.28 -4.37 6.91
CA GLU A 18 5.35 -3.57 7.50
C GLU A 18 6.25 -2.90 6.45
N ALA A 19 6.58 -3.60 5.37
CA ALA A 19 7.31 -2.99 4.26
C ALA A 19 6.53 -1.83 3.62
N VAL A 20 5.21 -2.02 3.41
CA VAL A 20 4.32 -0.97 2.90
C VAL A 20 4.25 0.21 3.87
N ARG A 21 4.08 -0.03 5.18
CA ARG A 21 4.11 1.02 6.20
C ARG A 21 5.44 1.77 6.20
N GLY A 22 6.55 1.06 6.06
CA GLY A 22 7.89 1.64 5.97
C GLY A 22 8.03 2.60 4.77
N VAL A 23 7.51 2.22 3.61
CA VAL A 23 7.46 3.12 2.43
C VAL A 23 6.62 4.36 2.72
N LEU A 24 5.40 4.18 3.23
CA LEU A 24 4.50 5.30 3.51
C LEU A 24 5.07 6.29 4.53
N HIS A 25 5.83 5.82 5.54
CA HIS A 25 6.45 6.70 6.54
C HIS A 25 7.76 7.36 6.07
N SER A 26 8.45 6.77 5.10
CA SER A 26 9.77 7.24 4.65
C SER A 26 9.75 8.00 3.33
N SER A 27 8.58 8.10 2.69
CA SER A 27 8.40 8.81 1.44
C SER A 27 8.01 10.26 1.64
N ALA A 28 8.60 11.13 0.83
CA ALA A 28 8.37 12.57 0.89
C ALA A 28 7.09 12.98 0.14
N ASP A 29 6.70 12.22 -0.88
CA ASP A 29 5.52 12.49 -1.71
C ASP A 29 4.92 11.20 -2.29
N LEU A 30 3.75 11.34 -2.93
CA LEU A 30 3.00 10.23 -3.52
C LEU A 30 3.72 9.58 -4.71
N LEU A 31 4.58 10.32 -5.41
CA LEU A 31 5.34 9.80 -6.53
C LEU A 31 6.43 8.83 -6.04
N ASP A 32 7.14 9.21 -4.98
CA ASP A 32 8.12 8.37 -4.29
C ASP A 32 7.45 7.14 -3.65
N VAL A 33 6.25 7.28 -3.06
CA VAL A 33 5.45 6.14 -2.59
C VAL A 33 5.16 5.16 -3.73
N ARG A 34 4.72 5.66 -4.89
CA ARG A 34 4.41 4.83 -6.07
C ARG A 34 5.64 4.09 -6.58
N GLU A 35 6.76 4.77 -6.70
CA GLU A 35 8.01 4.17 -7.21
C GLU A 35 8.57 3.10 -6.27
N ARG A 36 8.53 3.36 -4.96
CA ARG A 36 8.98 2.39 -3.95
C ARG A 36 8.04 1.20 -3.83
N LEU A 37 6.72 1.40 -3.88
CA LEU A 37 5.76 0.29 -3.89
C LEU A 37 5.88 -0.56 -5.16
N ALA A 38 6.16 0.04 -6.32
CA ALA A 38 6.45 -0.72 -7.53
C ALA A 38 7.72 -1.59 -7.39
N GLY A 39 8.71 -1.15 -6.61
CA GLY A 39 9.90 -1.93 -6.29
C GLY A 39 9.66 -3.11 -5.34
N ILE A 40 8.70 -2.99 -4.42
CA ILE A 40 8.31 -4.07 -3.48
C ILE A 40 7.43 -5.12 -4.19
N PHE A 41 6.62 -4.69 -5.14
CA PHE A 41 5.72 -5.56 -5.90
C PHE A 41 6.07 -5.59 -7.40
N PRO A 42 7.26 -6.08 -7.79
CA PRO A 42 7.71 -6.05 -9.19
C PRO A 42 6.84 -6.94 -10.12
N ALA A 43 6.10 -7.89 -9.54
CA ALA A 43 5.18 -8.76 -10.27
C ALA A 43 3.78 -8.13 -10.46
N TRP A 44 3.47 -7.02 -9.80
CA TRP A 44 2.19 -6.36 -9.97
C TRP A 44 2.28 -5.41 -11.17
N GLY A 45 1.35 -5.59 -12.12
CA GLY A 45 1.18 -4.66 -13.23
C GLY A 45 0.87 -3.26 -12.70
N LYS A 46 1.25 -2.23 -13.46
CA LYS A 46 1.04 -0.82 -13.07
C LYS A 46 -0.44 -0.53 -12.83
N GLU A 47 -1.31 -1.21 -13.55
CA GLU A 47 -2.77 -1.13 -13.46
C GLU A 47 -3.29 -1.67 -12.12
N ALA A 48 -2.74 -2.79 -11.64
CA ALA A 48 -3.11 -3.36 -10.34
C ALA A 48 -2.68 -2.45 -9.19
N LEU A 49 -1.48 -1.86 -9.30
CA LEU A 49 -0.99 -0.88 -8.34
C LEU A 49 -1.90 0.36 -8.30
N ALA A 50 -2.27 0.89 -9.48
CA ALA A 50 -3.14 2.06 -9.61
C ALA A 50 -4.53 1.85 -8.99
N ALA A 51 -5.11 0.65 -9.15
CA ALA A 51 -6.39 0.30 -8.55
C ALA A 51 -6.34 0.33 -7.01
N VAL A 52 -5.27 -0.23 -6.43
CA VAL A 52 -5.06 -0.21 -4.97
C VAL A 52 -4.89 1.22 -4.45
N PHE A 53 -4.16 2.08 -5.17
CA PHE A 53 -4.05 3.49 -4.78
C PHE A 53 -5.38 4.23 -4.86
N ALA A 54 -6.18 4.00 -5.90
CA ALA A 54 -7.50 4.62 -6.03
C ALA A 54 -8.41 4.24 -4.86
N GLU A 55 -8.44 2.96 -4.47
CA GLU A 55 -9.16 2.49 -3.28
C GLU A 55 -8.60 3.09 -1.98
N ALA A 56 -7.28 3.21 -1.87
CA ALA A 56 -6.65 3.79 -0.68
C ALA A 56 -7.00 5.28 -0.51
N PHE A 57 -7.03 6.06 -1.61
CA PHE A 57 -7.47 7.46 -1.58
C PHE A 57 -8.94 7.59 -1.20
N LEU A 58 -9.82 6.78 -1.81
CA LEU A 58 -11.23 6.71 -1.45
C LEU A 58 -11.43 6.36 0.03
N ALA A 59 -10.67 5.37 0.54
CA ALA A 59 -10.72 4.98 1.94
C ALA A 59 -10.21 6.10 2.88
N ALA A 60 -9.17 6.84 2.48
CA ALA A 60 -8.65 7.98 3.24
C ALA A 60 -9.66 9.14 3.27
N GLU A 61 -10.31 9.45 2.15
CA GLU A 61 -11.38 10.45 2.06
C GLU A 61 -12.57 10.06 2.96
N LEU A 62 -13.02 8.80 2.88
CA LEU A 62 -14.12 8.28 3.70
C LEU A 62 -13.78 8.25 5.19
N ALA A 63 -12.51 8.07 5.55
CA ALA A 63 -12.02 8.13 6.92
C ALA A 63 -11.85 9.57 7.45
N GLY A 64 -12.22 10.59 6.67
CA GLY A 64 -12.07 12.00 7.04
C GLY A 64 -10.61 12.47 7.07
N ARG A 65 -9.69 11.75 6.41
CA ARG A 65 -8.27 12.11 6.25
C ARG A 65 -7.98 12.74 4.89
N GLY A 66 -8.90 13.57 4.39
CA GLY A 66 -8.82 14.23 3.08
C GLY A 66 -7.66 15.23 2.91
N ASP A 67 -6.91 15.54 3.97
CA ASP A 67 -5.80 16.51 3.94
C ASP A 67 -4.53 16.03 3.24
N VAL A 68 -4.46 14.79 2.73
CA VAL A 68 -3.30 14.30 1.95
C VAL A 68 -3.23 14.97 0.56
N SER A 69 -4.21 15.80 0.18
CA SER A 69 -4.28 16.47 -1.12
C SER A 69 -3.60 17.87 -1.16
N GLU A 70 -3.31 18.50 -0.03
CA GLU A 70 -2.59 19.79 -0.02
C GLU A 70 -1.14 19.64 0.44
N GLY A 71 -0.30 19.11 -0.44
CA GLY A 71 1.12 19.42 -0.40
C GLY A 71 1.33 20.90 -0.67
N ARG A 72 1.62 21.68 0.38
CA ARG A 72 2.30 22.97 0.30
C ARG A 72 3.68 22.85 0.94
#